data_AF-K0VE31-F1
#
_entry.id   AF-K0VE31-F1
#
_cell.length_a   1.000
_cell.length_b   1.000
_cell.length_c   1.000
_cell.angle_alpha   90.00
_cell.angle_beta   90.00
_cell.angle_gamma   90.00
#
_symmetry.space_group_name_H-M   'P 1'
#
loop_
_entity.id
_entity.type
_entity.pdbx_description
1 polymer ?
#
loop_
_entity_poly.entity_id
_entity_poly.type
_entity_poly.pdbx_seq_one_letter_code
_entity_poly.pdbx_strand_id
1 'polypeptide(L)'
;MTLPAIILAGLAICALLFIAAIAAFFLGLRRMLRRTRPDQSVLRGLIIVFGLGVLASPFIAMEIAEQIDVLAHVPKPLEFSEIEYRLEESRKTGFFVYRLTDESADWARKQGSQLGEKLLGAKGTWRETPVDDSSDEKATYQWHPYDRYPDLMSVDRPKYHPPTIIEYLEKYGFLITIEDGRDREADQSIRSSGSFYSYGDGGSVTIVDPGRGKVYFAYAR
;
A
#
# COMPACT_ATOMS: atom_id res chain seq x y z
N MET A 1 -18.36 11.18 -31.52
CA MET A 1 -17.17 10.51 -30.94
C MET A 1 -17.50 10.13 -29.51
N THR A 2 -17.22 8.89 -29.11
CA THR A 2 -17.46 8.45 -27.74
C THR A 2 -16.40 9.07 -26.81
N LEU A 3 -16.81 9.48 -25.61
CA LEU A 3 -15.95 10.02 -24.55
C LEU A 3 -14.60 9.27 -24.37
N PRO A 4 -14.54 7.92 -24.39
CA PRO A 4 -13.28 7.18 -24.34
C PRO A 4 -12.32 7.49 -25.50
N ALA A 5 -12.82 7.72 -26.72
CA ALA A 5 -11.97 8.01 -27.88
C ALA A 5 -11.29 9.39 -27.79
N ILE A 6 -11.98 10.37 -27.17
CA ILE A 6 -11.42 11.71 -26.94
C ILE A 6 -10.33 11.64 -25.87
N ILE A 7 -10.54 10.88 -24.79
CA ILE A 7 -9.54 10.65 -23.74
C ILE A 7 -8.30 9.96 -24.31
N LEU A 8 -8.48 8.93 -25.14
CA LEU A 8 -7.38 8.19 -25.75
C LEU A 8 -6.56 9.07 -26.70
N ALA A 9 -7.22 9.89 -27.52
CA ALA A 9 -6.55 10.85 -28.40
C ALA A 9 -5.77 11.92 -27.59
N GLY A 10 -6.35 12.41 -26.50
CA GLY A 10 -5.68 13.35 -25.59
C GLY A 10 -4.41 12.74 -24.96
N LEU A 11 -4.49 11.51 -24.46
CA LEU A 11 -3.34 10.79 -23.91
C LEU A 11 -2.25 10.55 -24.96
N ALA A 12 -2.63 10.19 -26.19
CA ALA A 12 -1.69 9.98 -27.28
C ALA A 12 -0.94 11.28 -27.65
N ILE A 13 -1.64 12.42 -27.69
CA ILE A 13 -1.02 13.73 -27.94
C ILE A 13 -0.06 14.09 -26.80
N CYS A 14 -0.46 13.91 -25.54
CA CYS A 14 0.42 14.16 -24.39
C CYS A 14 1.69 13.30 -24.44
N ALA A 15 1.55 12.01 -24.78
CA ALA A 15 2.68 11.10 -24.91
C ALA A 15 3.64 11.54 -26.04
N LEU A 16 3.11 11.92 -27.20
CA LEU A 16 3.92 12.42 -28.31
C LEU A 16 4.63 13.73 -27.98
N LEU A 17 3.96 14.66 -27.29
CA LEU A 17 4.58 15.91 -26.83
C LEU A 17 5.71 15.65 -25.83
N PHE A 18 5.52 14.69 -24.92
CA PHE A 18 6.55 14.30 -23.96
C PHE A 18 7.77 13.69 -24.66
N ILE A 19 7.55 12.78 -25.61
CA ILE A 19 8.63 12.20 -26.43
C ILE A 19 9.36 13.29 -27.23
N ALA A 20 8.63 14.23 -27.84
CA ALA A 20 9.20 15.34 -28.59
C ALA A 20 10.04 16.27 -27.70
N ALA A 21 9.60 16.54 -26.48
CA ALA A 21 10.34 17.34 -25.51
C ALA A 21 11.65 16.65 -25.10
N ILE A 22 11.61 15.34 -24.83
CA ILE A 22 12.82 14.54 -24.55
C ILE A 22 13.77 14.58 -25.75
N ALA A 23 13.27 14.37 -26.97
CA ALA A 23 14.09 14.40 -28.18
C ALA A 23 14.74 15.78 -28.39
N ALA A 24 13.98 16.87 -28.20
CA ALA A 24 14.47 18.24 -28.30
C ALA A 24 15.56 18.53 -27.24
N PHE A 25 15.38 18.02 -26.02
CA PHE A 25 16.35 18.11 -24.94
C PHE A 25 17.67 17.41 -25.28
N PHE A 26 17.63 16.16 -25.74
CA PHE A 26 18.82 15.41 -26.17
C PHE A 26 19.50 16.03 -27.41
N LEU A 27 18.71 16.57 -28.36
CA LEU A 27 19.24 17.33 -29.49
C LEU A 27 19.96 18.60 -29.02
N GLY A 28 19.40 19.30 -28.03
CA GLY A 28 20.02 20.46 -27.37
C GLY A 28 21.35 20.09 -26.71
N LEU A 29 21.37 19.04 -25.90
CA LEU A 29 22.59 18.51 -25.26
C LEU A 29 23.64 18.15 -26.31
N ARG A 30 23.26 17.41 -27.36
CA ARG A 30 24.18 17.02 -28.45
C ARG A 30 24.77 18.23 -29.17
N ARG A 31 23.95 19.27 -29.39
CA ARG A 31 24.38 20.51 -30.05
C ARG A 31 25.33 21.31 -29.16
N MET A 32 25.09 21.36 -27.85
CA MET A 32 26.02 21.96 -26.88
C MET A 32 27.33 21.17 -26.80
N LEU A 33 27.25 19.83 -26.73
CA LEU A 33 28.42 18.95 -26.69
C LEU A 33 29.32 19.15 -27.93
N ARG A 34 28.72 19.24 -29.13
CA ARG A 34 29.46 19.52 -30.38
C ARG A 34 30.09 20.92 -30.43
N ARG A 35 29.55 21.90 -29.70
CA ARG A 35 30.10 23.26 -29.63
C ARG A 35 31.22 23.42 -28.60
N THR A 36 31.35 22.51 -27.65
CA THR A 36 32.42 22.56 -26.65
C THR A 36 33.78 22.15 -27.22
N ARG A 37 34.79 22.98 -27.00
CA ARG A 37 36.20 22.71 -27.36
C ARG A 37 36.76 21.61 -26.43
N PRO A 38 37.74 20.81 -26.89
CA PRO A 38 38.30 19.69 -26.11
C PRO A 38 38.90 20.09 -24.75
N ASP A 39 39.36 21.35 -24.62
CA ASP A 39 39.88 21.96 -23.38
C ASP A 39 38.78 22.19 -22.30
N GLN A 40 37.49 22.25 -22.69
CA GLN A 40 36.39 22.50 -21.74
C GLN A 40 35.87 21.21 -21.09
N SER A 41 36.75 20.45 -20.45
CA SER A 41 36.45 19.13 -19.88
C SER A 41 35.38 19.19 -18.79
N VAL A 42 35.37 20.24 -17.96
CA VAL A 42 34.37 20.44 -16.89
C VAL A 42 32.95 20.59 -17.45
N LEU A 43 32.79 21.42 -18.49
CA LEU A 43 31.50 21.66 -19.12
C LEU A 43 30.97 20.41 -19.84
N ARG A 44 31.86 19.64 -20.49
CA ARG A 44 31.49 18.33 -21.06
C ARG A 44 31.09 17.33 -19.99
N GLY A 45 31.79 17.29 -18.86
CA GLY A 45 31.44 16.47 -17.72
C GLY A 45 30.05 16.78 -17.19
N LEU A 46 29.73 18.07 -16.98
CA LEU A 46 28.39 18.50 -16.55
C LEU A 46 27.29 18.08 -17.53
N ILE A 47 27.50 18.24 -18.84
CA ILE A 47 26.52 17.83 -19.86
C ILE A 47 26.27 16.31 -19.79
N ILE A 48 27.31 15.50 -19.63
CA ILE A 48 27.19 14.03 -19.52
C ILE A 48 26.46 13.64 -18.23
N VAL A 49 26.85 14.22 -17.09
CA VAL A 49 26.20 13.97 -15.79
C VAL A 49 24.71 14.34 -15.84
N PHE A 50 24.37 15.47 -16.44
CA PHE A 50 22.99 15.91 -16.57
C PHE A 50 22.18 15.00 -17.51
N GLY A 51 22.77 14.56 -18.62
CA GLY A 51 22.15 13.57 -19.51
C GLY A 51 21.90 12.23 -18.83
N LEU A 52 22.86 11.74 -18.03
CA LEU A 52 22.71 10.52 -17.23
C LEU A 52 21.65 10.69 -16.14
N GLY A 53 21.60 11.84 -15.47
CA GLY A 53 20.58 12.14 -14.46
C GLY A 53 19.16 12.10 -15.01
N VAL A 54 18.94 12.61 -16.22
CA VAL A 54 17.61 12.53 -16.88
C VAL A 54 17.23 11.09 -17.22
N LEU A 55 18.20 10.27 -17.65
CA LEU A 55 17.96 8.84 -17.93
C LEU A 55 17.69 8.03 -16.64
N ALA A 56 18.33 8.39 -15.53
CA ALA A 56 18.12 7.74 -14.24
C ALA A 56 16.85 8.22 -13.52
N SER A 57 16.36 9.42 -13.85
CA SER A 57 15.19 10.02 -13.19
C SER A 57 13.92 9.16 -13.16
N PRO A 58 13.50 8.44 -14.22
CA PRO A 58 12.32 7.57 -14.14
C PRO A 58 12.52 6.40 -13.17
N PHE A 59 13.73 5.84 -13.07
CA PHE A 59 14.02 4.75 -12.13
C PHE A 59 13.95 5.24 -10.68
N ILE A 60 14.55 6.40 -10.39
CA ILE A 60 14.49 7.01 -9.07
C ILE A 60 13.06 7.40 -8.71
N ALA A 61 12.29 7.96 -9.66
CA ALA A 61 10.90 8.32 -9.43
C ALA A 61 10.02 7.09 -9.18
N MET A 62 10.28 5.97 -9.86
CA MET A 62 9.58 4.71 -9.64
C MET A 62 9.86 4.15 -8.24
N GLU A 63 11.12 4.13 -7.81
CA GLU A 63 11.51 3.71 -6.47
C GLU A 63 10.84 4.58 -5.38
N ILE A 64 10.84 5.90 -5.56
CA ILE A 64 10.16 6.83 -4.65
C ILE A 64 8.65 6.58 -4.65
N ALA A 65 8.04 6.34 -5.81
CA ALA A 65 6.62 6.04 -5.89
C ALA A 65 6.27 4.73 -5.17
N GLU A 66 7.09 3.68 -5.32
CA GLU A 66 6.94 2.41 -4.60
C GLU A 66 7.07 2.61 -3.10
N GLN A 67 8.07 3.38 -2.64
CA GLN A 67 8.22 3.71 -1.23
C GLN A 67 7.04 4.50 -0.68
N ILE A 68 6.52 5.47 -1.43
CA ILE A 68 5.35 6.25 -1.03
C ILE A 68 4.11 5.36 -0.91
N ASP A 69 3.90 4.42 -1.84
CA ASP A 69 2.77 3.50 -1.82
C ASP A 69 2.85 2.56 -0.61
N VAL A 70 4.05 2.07 -0.29
CA VAL A 70 4.31 1.25 0.91
C VAL A 70 4.14 2.05 2.21
N LEU A 71 4.57 3.31 2.24
CA LEU A 71 4.41 4.22 3.38
C LEU A 71 2.95 4.64 3.61
N ALA A 72 2.11 4.58 2.57
CA ALA A 72 0.73 5.03 2.64
C ALA A 72 -0.17 4.16 3.55
N HIS A 73 0.25 2.93 3.87
CA HIS A 73 -0.56 1.99 4.65
C HIS A 73 -0.42 2.16 6.17
N VAL A 74 0.67 2.77 6.63
CA VAL A 74 0.89 3.03 8.06
C VAL A 74 0.23 4.37 8.42
N PRO A 75 -0.73 4.38 9.36
CA PRO A 75 -1.46 5.59 9.68
C PRO A 75 -0.61 6.59 10.44
N LYS A 76 -0.71 7.86 10.08
CA LYS A 76 -0.04 8.94 10.82
C LYS A 76 -0.65 9.07 12.22
N PRO A 77 0.13 9.45 13.25
CA PRO A 77 1.53 9.85 13.21
C PRO A 77 2.51 8.68 13.40
N LEU A 78 2.09 7.42 13.18
CA LEU A 78 2.96 6.29 13.41
C LEU A 78 4.06 6.21 12.35
N GLU A 79 5.25 5.86 12.81
CA GLU A 79 6.42 5.56 11.99
C GLU A 79 6.79 4.08 12.17
N PHE A 80 7.30 3.48 11.10
CA PHE A 80 7.77 2.10 11.11
C PHE A 80 9.28 2.04 10.85
N SER A 81 9.95 1.07 11.48
CA SER A 81 11.38 0.82 11.31
C SER A 81 11.66 -0.08 10.11
N GLU A 82 10.79 -1.07 9.86
CA GLU A 82 10.95 -2.04 8.78
C GLU A 82 9.60 -2.62 8.33
N ILE A 83 9.59 -3.14 7.10
CA ILE A 83 8.54 -4.03 6.61
C ILE A 83 8.95 -5.44 7.00
N GLU A 84 8.34 -5.96 8.06
CA GLU A 84 8.68 -7.27 8.62
C GLU A 84 8.19 -8.40 7.70
N TYR A 85 7.10 -8.18 6.97
CA TYR A 85 6.57 -9.13 6.01
C TYR A 85 5.84 -8.42 4.87
N ARG A 86 6.04 -8.90 3.64
CA ARG A 86 5.34 -8.45 2.45
C ARG A 86 4.98 -9.67 1.60
N LEU A 87 3.70 -9.84 1.35
CA LEU A 87 3.16 -10.80 0.43
C LEU A 87 2.23 -10.07 -0.54
N GLU A 88 2.58 -10.06 -1.82
CA GLU A 88 1.71 -9.59 -2.89
C GLU A 88 1.66 -10.67 -3.97
N GLU A 89 0.49 -11.29 -4.12
CA GLU A 89 0.29 -12.32 -5.14
C GLU A 89 -0.20 -11.69 -6.45
N SER A 90 -0.87 -10.52 -6.36
CA SER A 90 -1.24 -9.69 -7.50
C SER A 90 -1.58 -8.27 -7.04
N ARG A 91 -1.91 -7.38 -7.99
CA ARG A 91 -2.48 -6.04 -7.69
C ARG A 91 -3.84 -6.07 -6.99
N LYS A 92 -4.39 -7.26 -6.74
CA LYS A 92 -5.72 -7.47 -6.16
C LYS A 92 -5.69 -7.97 -4.73
N THR A 93 -4.65 -8.69 -4.34
CA THR A 93 -4.56 -9.26 -2.99
C THR A 93 -3.14 -9.14 -2.46
N GLY A 94 -3.04 -8.59 -1.24
CA GLY A 94 -1.76 -8.43 -0.57
C GLY A 94 -1.91 -8.36 0.94
N PHE A 95 -0.84 -8.74 1.63
CA PHE A 95 -0.71 -8.71 3.08
C PHE A 95 0.67 -8.20 3.48
N PHE A 96 0.68 -7.22 4.37
CA PHE A 96 1.87 -6.51 4.82
C PHE A 96 1.88 -6.45 6.34
N VAL A 97 3.06 -6.62 6.92
CA VAL A 97 3.32 -6.43 8.34
C VAL A 97 4.43 -5.41 8.48
N TYR A 98 4.13 -4.31 9.14
CA TYR A 98 5.07 -3.25 9.46
C TYR A 98 5.42 -3.32 10.93
N ARG A 99 6.70 -3.17 11.25
CA ARG A 99 7.18 -3.03 12.61
C ARG A 99 7.31 -1.55 12.95
N LEU A 100 6.57 -1.09 13.94
CA LEU A 100 6.62 0.29 14.42
C LEU A 100 7.99 0.59 15.06
N THR A 101 8.40 1.86 14.97
CA THR A 101 9.50 2.33 15.83
C THR A 101 9.09 2.21 17.30
N ASP A 102 10.07 2.02 18.20
CA ASP A 102 9.79 1.93 19.63
C ASP A 102 9.05 3.18 20.14
N GLU A 103 9.42 4.35 19.63
CA GLU A 103 8.74 5.61 19.94
C GLU A 103 7.27 5.64 19.50
N SER A 104 6.99 5.16 18.28
CA SER A 104 5.62 5.09 17.76
C SER A 104 4.76 4.07 18.51
N ALA A 105 5.32 2.91 18.82
CA ALA A 105 4.65 1.88 19.59
C ALA A 105 4.34 2.37 21.02
N ASP A 106 5.31 3.01 21.69
CA ASP A 106 5.13 3.60 23.01
C ASP A 106 4.11 4.73 23.00
N TRP A 107 4.17 5.62 22.00
CA TRP A 107 3.19 6.69 21.82
C TRP A 107 1.79 6.11 21.65
N ALA A 108 1.63 5.09 20.81
CA ALA A 108 0.35 4.45 20.54
C ALA A 108 -0.23 3.78 21.80
N ARG A 109 0.60 3.06 22.56
CA ARG A 109 0.20 2.46 23.85
C ARG A 109 -0.27 3.52 24.85
N LYS A 110 0.39 4.68 24.90
CA LYS A 110 0.00 5.80 25.78
C LYS A 110 -1.35 6.42 25.42
N GLN A 111 -1.81 6.30 24.17
CA GLN A 111 -3.13 6.81 23.79
C GLN A 111 -4.28 5.93 24.32
N GLY A 112 -4.04 4.63 24.53
CA GLY A 112 -5.06 3.68 24.98
C GLY A 112 -6.29 3.70 24.09
N SER A 113 -7.47 3.83 24.70
CA SER A 113 -8.76 3.86 23.98
C SER A 113 -8.93 5.05 23.01
N GLN A 114 -8.14 6.12 23.18
CA GLN A 114 -8.20 7.30 22.32
C GLN A 114 -7.38 7.15 21.03
N LEU A 115 -6.64 6.05 20.86
CA LEU A 115 -5.72 5.88 19.73
C LEU A 115 -6.44 6.05 18.39
N GLY A 116 -7.61 5.44 18.21
CA GLY A 116 -8.39 5.54 16.97
C GLY A 116 -8.74 6.97 16.56
N GLU A 117 -8.92 7.89 17.51
CA GLU A 117 -9.20 9.31 17.23
C GLU A 117 -7.95 10.09 16.82
N LYS A 118 -6.76 9.59 17.18
CA LYS A 118 -5.46 10.21 16.87
C LYS A 118 -4.86 9.71 15.57
N LEU A 119 -5.31 8.56 15.07
CA LEU A 119 -4.82 7.95 13.85
C LEU A 119 -5.43 8.63 12.61
N LEU A 120 -4.55 9.12 11.75
CA LEU A 120 -4.89 9.80 10.49
C LEU A 120 -4.42 8.95 9.30
N GLY A 121 -5.04 9.18 8.14
CA GLY A 121 -4.62 8.56 6.88
C GLY A 121 -5.33 7.25 6.53
N ALA A 122 -6.01 6.61 7.50
CA ALA A 122 -7.00 5.61 7.14
C ALA A 122 -8.24 6.29 6.54
N LYS A 123 -8.76 5.70 5.47
CA LYS A 123 -9.92 6.24 4.74
C LYS A 123 -11.27 5.89 5.39
N GLY A 124 -11.26 5.23 6.54
CA GLY A 124 -12.45 4.81 7.27
C GLY A 124 -12.41 5.19 8.75
N THR A 125 -13.44 4.76 9.47
CA THR A 125 -13.55 4.94 10.92
C THR A 125 -12.75 3.88 11.65
N TRP A 126 -11.84 4.32 12.53
CA TRP A 126 -11.13 3.43 13.44
C TRP A 126 -12.07 2.84 14.49
N ARG A 127 -11.91 1.54 14.73
CA ARG A 127 -12.67 0.75 15.69
C ARG A 127 -11.71 -0.01 16.57
N GLU A 128 -12.06 -0.22 17.84
CA GLU A 128 -11.27 -1.05 18.75
C GLU A 128 -11.54 -2.53 18.47
N THR A 129 -10.52 -3.38 18.64
CA THR A 129 -10.67 -4.83 18.66
C THR A 129 -11.10 -5.30 20.07
N PRO A 130 -11.67 -6.50 20.26
CA PRO A 130 -11.93 -7.52 19.26
C PRO A 130 -12.91 -7.05 18.18
N VAL A 131 -12.71 -7.52 16.96
CA VAL A 131 -13.71 -7.35 15.90
C VAL A 131 -15.01 -8.02 16.36
N ASP A 132 -16.04 -7.22 16.58
CA ASP A 132 -17.40 -7.69 16.83
C ASP A 132 -18.24 -7.47 15.55
N ASP A 133 -18.44 -8.55 14.82
CA ASP A 133 -19.27 -8.63 13.62
C ASP A 133 -20.68 -9.17 13.91
N SER A 134 -20.98 -9.51 15.16
CA SER A 134 -22.25 -10.16 15.53
C SER A 134 -23.46 -9.22 15.48
N SER A 135 -23.22 -7.91 15.48
CA SER A 135 -24.25 -6.87 15.62
C SER A 135 -24.43 -5.97 14.39
N ASP A 136 -23.47 -5.99 13.45
CA ASP A 136 -23.46 -5.12 12.26
C ASP A 136 -23.30 -5.97 11.00
N GLU A 137 -24.39 -6.17 10.26
CA GLU A 137 -24.46 -6.95 9.02
C GLU A 137 -23.44 -6.49 7.96
N LYS A 138 -23.04 -5.21 7.97
CA LYS A 138 -21.99 -4.68 7.08
C LYS A 138 -20.59 -5.01 7.58
N ALA A 139 -20.38 -5.11 8.89
CA ALA A 139 -19.13 -5.58 9.48
C ALA A 139 -18.98 -7.10 9.28
N THR A 140 -20.08 -7.86 9.45
CA THR A 140 -20.13 -9.30 9.13
C THR A 140 -19.73 -9.55 7.68
N TYR A 141 -20.28 -8.80 6.71
CA TYR A 141 -19.90 -8.97 5.30
C TYR A 141 -18.43 -8.65 4.99
N GLN A 142 -17.74 -7.91 5.88
CA GLN A 142 -16.34 -7.56 5.67
C GLN A 142 -15.39 -8.64 6.15
N TRP A 143 -15.71 -9.34 7.24
CA TRP A 143 -14.89 -10.41 7.79
C TRP A 143 -15.37 -11.81 7.42
N HIS A 144 -16.68 -11.97 7.19
CA HIS A 144 -17.35 -13.22 6.86
C HIS A 144 -18.12 -13.10 5.54
N PRO A 145 -17.45 -12.84 4.41
CA PRO A 145 -18.11 -12.68 3.11
C PRO A 145 -18.89 -13.95 2.67
N TYR A 146 -18.53 -15.10 3.23
CA TYR A 146 -19.06 -16.41 2.86
C TYR A 146 -20.21 -16.92 3.73
N ASP A 147 -20.55 -16.25 4.85
CA ASP A 147 -21.69 -16.67 5.69
C ASP A 147 -23.03 -16.65 4.94
N ARG A 148 -23.13 -15.83 3.88
CA ARG A 148 -24.29 -15.80 2.97
C ARG A 148 -24.16 -16.71 1.76
N TYR A 149 -22.93 -17.02 1.35
CA TYR A 149 -22.63 -17.75 0.13
C TYR A 149 -21.58 -18.83 0.42
N PRO A 150 -21.94 -19.85 1.23
CA PRO A 150 -21.00 -20.90 1.64
C PRO A 150 -20.47 -21.69 0.43
N ASP A 151 -21.24 -21.75 -0.67
CA ASP A 151 -20.86 -22.40 -1.93
C ASP A 151 -19.65 -21.76 -2.63
N LEU A 152 -19.23 -20.56 -2.20
CA LEU A 152 -18.06 -19.85 -2.73
C LEU A 152 -16.80 -20.05 -1.87
N MET A 153 -16.88 -20.78 -0.75
CA MET A 153 -15.71 -21.09 0.07
C MET A 153 -14.78 -22.08 -0.66
N SER A 154 -13.47 -21.88 -0.54
CA SER A 154 -12.50 -22.89 -0.97
C SER A 154 -12.33 -24.04 0.03
N VAL A 155 -12.81 -23.85 1.27
CA VAL A 155 -12.73 -24.81 2.39
C VAL A 155 -14.02 -24.75 3.22
N ASP A 156 -14.60 -25.90 3.58
CA ASP A 156 -15.76 -25.97 4.50
C ASP A 156 -15.40 -25.36 5.87
N ARG A 157 -16.13 -24.33 6.30
CA ARG A 157 -15.98 -23.70 7.62
C ARG A 157 -17.26 -23.81 8.48
N PRO A 158 -17.13 -23.86 9.81
CA PRO A 158 -18.27 -23.74 10.72
C PRO A 158 -19.03 -22.43 10.45
N LYS A 159 -20.34 -22.41 10.65
CA LYS A 159 -21.17 -21.18 10.49
C LYS A 159 -20.85 -20.07 11.51
N TYR A 160 -20.12 -20.40 12.57
CA TYR A 160 -19.70 -19.47 13.61
C TYR A 160 -18.24 -19.76 13.93
N HIS A 161 -17.34 -18.91 13.43
CA HIS A 161 -15.91 -18.95 13.69
C HIS A 161 -15.39 -17.54 13.89
N PRO A 162 -14.33 -17.35 14.69
CA PRO A 162 -13.80 -16.03 14.93
C PRO A 162 -13.17 -15.45 13.65
N PRO A 163 -13.21 -14.13 13.45
CA PRO A 163 -12.62 -13.49 12.28
C PRO A 163 -11.13 -13.81 12.17
N THR A 164 -10.67 -14.02 10.93
CA THR A 164 -9.27 -14.30 10.58
C THR A 164 -8.82 -13.36 9.47
N ILE A 165 -7.52 -13.05 9.40
CA ILE A 165 -6.95 -12.29 8.29
C ILE A 165 -7.03 -13.06 6.97
N ILE A 166 -6.91 -14.38 7.01
CA ILE A 166 -7.00 -15.25 5.84
C ILE A 166 -8.40 -15.15 5.23
N GLU A 167 -9.45 -15.18 6.05
CA GLU A 167 -10.82 -15.07 5.57
C GLU A 167 -11.12 -13.71 4.95
N TYR A 168 -10.57 -12.64 5.54
CA TYR A 168 -10.65 -11.31 4.94
C TYR A 168 -10.04 -11.29 3.53
N LEU A 169 -8.87 -11.92 3.37
CA LEU A 169 -8.15 -11.99 2.10
C LEU A 169 -8.82 -12.94 1.10
N GLU A 170 -9.51 -13.97 1.59
CA GLU A 170 -10.19 -14.96 0.76
C GLU A 170 -11.41 -14.37 0.05
N LYS A 171 -11.98 -13.25 0.50
CA LYS A 171 -13.26 -12.60 0.08
C LYS A 171 -13.73 -12.72 -1.37
N TYR A 172 -12.82 -12.87 -2.34
CA TYR A 172 -13.12 -13.02 -3.76
C TYR A 172 -12.83 -14.41 -4.34
N GLY A 173 -12.65 -15.43 -3.49
CA GLY A 173 -12.40 -16.82 -3.86
C GLY A 173 -10.93 -17.15 -4.15
N PHE A 174 -10.00 -16.31 -3.69
CA PHE A 174 -8.56 -16.49 -3.92
C PHE A 174 -7.83 -16.64 -2.59
N LEU A 175 -7.26 -17.82 -2.36
CA LEU A 175 -6.42 -18.09 -1.21
C LEU A 175 -4.99 -17.64 -1.51
N ILE A 176 -4.44 -16.75 -0.68
CA ILE A 176 -3.00 -16.45 -0.70
C ILE A 176 -2.32 -17.25 0.41
N THR A 177 -1.13 -17.81 0.11
CA THR A 177 -0.38 -18.58 1.12
C THR A 177 0.47 -17.63 1.95
N ILE A 178 0.00 -17.31 3.16
CA ILE A 178 0.76 -16.57 4.16
C ILE A 178 1.74 -17.53 4.84
N GLU A 179 2.97 -17.07 5.10
CA GLU A 179 3.95 -17.86 5.84
C GLU A 179 3.45 -18.22 7.24
N ASP A 180 3.62 -19.48 7.63
CA ASP A 180 3.10 -20.06 8.87
C ASP A 180 3.42 -19.19 10.09
N GLY A 181 2.37 -18.70 10.76
CA GLY A 181 2.47 -17.94 12.00
C GLY A 181 2.40 -16.43 11.84
N ARG A 182 2.56 -15.88 10.63
CA ARG A 182 2.33 -14.44 10.37
C ARG A 182 0.84 -14.08 10.43
N ASP A 183 0.01 -14.98 9.95
CA ASP A 183 -1.44 -14.96 10.08
C ASP A 183 -1.90 -14.99 11.55
N ARG A 184 -1.27 -15.82 12.39
CA ARG A 184 -1.63 -15.98 13.80
C ARG A 184 -1.46 -14.70 14.62
N GLU A 185 -0.43 -13.89 14.33
CA GLU A 185 -0.24 -12.61 15.03
C GLU A 185 -1.29 -11.58 14.64
N ALA A 186 -1.64 -11.51 13.36
CA ALA A 186 -2.72 -10.66 12.86
C ALA A 186 -4.06 -11.10 13.43
N ASP A 187 -4.37 -12.40 13.41
CA ASP A 187 -5.56 -13.00 14.01
C ASP A 187 -5.66 -12.70 15.51
N GLN A 188 -4.54 -12.76 16.22
CA GLN A 188 -4.52 -12.40 17.64
C GLN A 188 -4.83 -10.92 17.84
N SER A 189 -4.32 -10.04 16.97
CA SER A 189 -4.60 -8.60 17.01
C SER A 189 -6.08 -8.30 16.71
N ILE A 190 -6.68 -9.07 15.80
CA ILE A 190 -8.12 -9.01 15.45
C ILE A 190 -9.00 -9.42 16.64
N ARG A 191 -8.59 -10.43 17.42
CA ARG A 191 -9.41 -11.07 18.46
C ARG A 191 -9.13 -10.61 19.88
N SER A 192 -8.04 -9.88 20.10
CA SER A 192 -7.65 -9.38 21.43
C SER A 192 -7.99 -7.91 21.54
N SER A 193 -8.26 -7.42 22.75
CA SER A 193 -8.45 -5.99 22.99
C SER A 193 -7.13 -5.21 22.87
N GLY A 194 -7.26 -3.88 22.71
CA GLY A 194 -6.12 -2.96 22.68
C GLY A 194 -5.47 -2.75 21.32
N SER A 195 -5.99 -3.39 20.27
CA SER A 195 -5.67 -3.04 18.87
C SER A 195 -6.80 -2.22 18.25
N PHE A 196 -6.51 -1.59 17.13
CA PHE A 196 -7.48 -0.78 16.39
C PHE A 196 -7.46 -1.15 14.93
N TYR A 197 -8.62 -1.17 14.30
CA TYR A 197 -8.73 -1.47 12.88
C TYR A 197 -9.59 -0.44 12.15
N SER A 198 -9.28 -0.24 10.87
CA SER A 198 -10.09 0.57 9.97
C SER A 198 -10.13 -0.07 8.60
N TYR A 199 -11.28 -0.02 7.97
CA TYR A 199 -11.42 -0.37 6.57
C TYR A 199 -11.05 0.81 5.68
N GLY A 200 -10.39 0.52 4.56
CA GLY A 200 -10.04 1.50 3.55
C GLY A 200 -10.84 1.31 2.26
N ASP A 201 -10.73 2.29 1.36
CA ASP A 201 -11.34 2.22 0.04
C ASP A 201 -10.85 0.99 -0.73
N GLY A 202 -11.77 0.31 -1.41
CA GLY A 202 -11.46 -0.85 -2.23
C GLY A 202 -11.08 -2.07 -1.40
N GLY A 203 -11.79 -2.38 -0.32
CA GLY A 203 -11.64 -3.67 0.36
C GLY A 203 -10.26 -3.88 1.01
N SER A 204 -9.70 -2.82 1.61
CA SER A 204 -8.53 -2.96 2.48
C SER A 204 -8.88 -2.84 3.96
N VAL A 205 -8.05 -3.41 4.81
CA VAL A 205 -8.11 -3.29 6.26
C VAL A 205 -6.71 -2.98 6.79
N THR A 206 -6.63 -2.00 7.67
CA THR A 206 -5.44 -1.68 8.45
C THR A 206 -5.73 -2.00 9.91
N ILE A 207 -4.84 -2.73 10.57
CA ILE A 207 -4.90 -3.05 12.00
C ILE A 207 -3.63 -2.54 12.66
N VAL A 208 -3.77 -1.72 13.70
CA VAL A 208 -2.66 -1.23 14.53
C VAL A 208 -2.69 -2.00 15.85
N ASP A 209 -1.62 -2.74 16.16
CA ASP A 209 -1.40 -3.40 17.45
C ASP A 209 -0.23 -2.70 18.17
N PRO A 210 -0.53 -1.77 19.09
CA PRO A 210 0.49 -1.09 19.89
C PRO A 210 1.25 -2.03 20.82
N GLY A 211 0.59 -3.08 21.33
CA GLY A 211 1.17 -4.04 22.27
C GLY A 211 2.32 -4.82 21.64
N ARG A 212 2.16 -5.19 20.37
CA ARG A 212 3.21 -5.83 19.55
C ARG A 212 4.11 -4.84 18.82
N GLY A 213 3.72 -3.57 18.76
CA GLY A 213 4.40 -2.57 17.96
C GLY A 213 4.31 -2.89 16.47
N LYS A 214 3.13 -3.29 16.00
CA LYS A 214 2.93 -3.71 14.60
C LYS A 214 1.74 -3.02 13.95
N VAL A 215 1.82 -2.87 12.63
CA VAL A 215 0.68 -2.53 11.78
C VAL A 215 0.53 -3.61 10.73
N TYR A 216 -0.66 -4.17 10.63
CA TYR A 216 -1.04 -5.13 9.61
C TYR A 216 -1.88 -4.42 8.57
N PHE A 217 -1.55 -4.60 7.29
CA PHE A 217 -2.34 -4.10 6.18
C PHE A 217 -2.67 -5.23 5.24
N ALA A 218 -3.95 -5.38 4.92
CA ALA A 218 -4.44 -6.37 3.97
C ALA A 218 -5.38 -5.70 2.97
N TYR A 219 -5.37 -6.19 1.73
CA TYR A 219 -6.36 -5.79 0.73
C TYR A 219 -6.80 -6.98 -0.12
N ALA A 220 -8.06 -6.96 -0.56
CA ALA A 220 -8.64 -7.88 -1.52
C ALA A 220 -9.58 -7.08 -2.46
N ARG A 221 -9.39 -7.15 -3.78
CA ARG A 221 -10.06 -6.32 -4.81
C ARG A 221 -10.45 -7.05 -6.10
#